data_AF-A0A832H5W7-F1
#
_entry.id   AF-A0A832H5W7-F1
#
_cell.length_a   1.000
_cell.length_b   1.000
_cell.length_c   1.000
_cell.angle_alpha   90.00
_cell.angle_beta   90.00
_cell.angle_gamma   90.00
#
_symmetry.space_group_name_H-M   'P 1'
#
loop_
_entity.id
_entity.type
_entity.pdbx_description
1 polymer ?
#
loop_
_entity_poly.entity_id
_entity_poly.type
_entity_poly.pdbx_seq_one_letter_code
_entity_poly.pdbx_strand_id
1 'polypeptide(L)'
;MTPRKTVLELFSTFAQFASDRFSHWATDPALYRRMRSCIDQETQQAKPVFTEQFWVGHWLSLWQQDSAVQASAHLSAYLQETCYWVTYRTGDFAQNAPYQLPDYFQLAIATVPKLLQRYNLSQGASLKTYASFHFGNVIRDAKRQQGEADSRTDWGLLRKVSQKRLEAALESGGLAGDMIANYRLAWSCFKIYNAPDAAATSRKLSAPDQASWSAIAQLYNQQRLRQHPQPLADATAEQLEHWLKKCASYIRAYLHPTVSSLNVGFAEAGTGELLDQIPDEGESPLVVLEMREETEERQIQRSQMADVLTNAIHHLKPDLQTLLSLYYRDGLTQQQLATQLETKQYTISRRLSSAKEALLLALAHWSQEHLHISLTSSALKDMSLVLEEWLQSYYTPTSSHSAKGVFPDA
;
A
#
# COMPACT_ATOMS: atom_id res chain seq x y z
N MET A 1 17.00 18.77 -12.11
CA MET A 1 15.56 18.60 -12.38
C MET A 1 15.05 19.80 -13.15
N THR A 2 14.39 19.60 -14.28
CA THR A 2 13.73 20.66 -15.05
C THR A 2 12.41 21.05 -14.38
N PRO A 3 12.12 22.34 -14.14
CA PRO A 3 10.88 22.76 -13.48
C PRO A 3 9.67 22.58 -14.40
N ARG A 4 8.55 22.17 -13.82
CA ARG A 4 7.28 22.02 -14.54
C ARG A 4 6.62 23.39 -14.68
N LYS A 5 6.05 23.67 -15.85
CA LYS A 5 5.53 25.02 -16.19
C LYS A 5 4.03 25.06 -16.35
N THR A 6 3.41 23.94 -16.73
CA THR A 6 1.97 23.89 -16.99
C THR A 6 1.23 23.24 -15.83
N VAL A 7 -0.03 23.65 -15.61
CA VAL A 7 -0.91 23.00 -14.63
C VAL A 7 -1.08 21.51 -14.96
N LEU A 8 -1.16 21.16 -16.25
CA LEU A 8 -1.19 19.76 -16.69
C LEU A 8 0.02 19.00 -16.17
N GLU A 9 1.24 19.49 -16.44
CA GLU A 9 2.47 18.84 -15.95
C GLU A 9 2.47 18.75 -14.42
N LEU A 10 2.12 19.83 -13.72
CA LEU A 10 2.15 19.88 -12.27
C LEU A 10 1.25 18.82 -11.63
N PHE A 11 0.04 18.59 -12.15
CA PHE A 11 -0.95 17.70 -11.53
C PHE A 11 -1.03 16.30 -12.16
N SER A 12 -0.21 15.98 -13.17
CA SER A 12 -0.25 14.68 -13.85
C SER A 12 1.11 14.01 -14.06
N THR A 13 2.20 14.61 -13.58
CA THR A 13 3.53 14.02 -13.75
C THR A 13 4.22 13.66 -12.44
N PHE A 14 5.03 12.60 -12.49
CA PHE A 14 5.80 12.06 -11.39
C PHE A 14 7.29 12.05 -11.73
N ALA A 15 8.13 12.29 -10.72
CA ALA A 15 9.57 12.29 -10.89
C ALA A 15 10.08 10.86 -11.10
N GLN A 16 10.79 10.63 -12.19
CA GLN A 16 11.52 9.39 -12.43
C GLN A 16 13.00 9.57 -12.12
N PHE A 17 13.58 8.58 -11.45
CA PHE A 17 14.99 8.54 -11.11
C PHE A 17 15.68 7.47 -11.94
N ALA A 18 16.88 7.79 -12.43
CA ALA A 18 17.78 6.83 -13.03
C ALA A 18 19.00 6.73 -12.10
N SER A 19 19.16 5.59 -11.44
CA SER A 19 20.09 5.43 -10.32
C SER A 19 19.80 6.49 -9.25
N ASP A 20 20.80 7.26 -8.81
CA ASP A 20 20.65 8.25 -7.72
C ASP A 20 20.27 9.66 -8.20
N ARG A 21 19.92 9.82 -9.48
CA ARG A 21 19.69 11.15 -10.08
C ARG A 21 18.33 11.24 -10.73
N PHE A 22 17.78 12.44 -10.69
CA PHE A 22 16.59 12.77 -11.47
C PHE A 22 16.84 12.52 -12.96
N SER A 23 15.93 11.79 -13.60
CA SER A 23 15.96 11.51 -15.03
C SER A 23 14.99 12.44 -15.77
N HIS A 24 13.69 12.27 -15.57
CA HIS A 24 12.65 13.00 -16.29
C HIS A 24 11.31 12.98 -15.53
N TRP A 25 10.32 13.70 -16.06
CA TRP A 25 8.95 13.67 -15.58
C TRP A 25 8.15 12.63 -16.39
N ALA A 26 7.66 11.59 -15.74
CA ALA A 26 6.74 10.63 -16.35
C ALA A 26 5.31 11.14 -16.22
N THR A 27 4.56 11.14 -17.31
CA THR A 27 3.15 11.53 -17.31
C THR A 27 2.28 10.33 -17.00
N ASP A 28 1.39 10.46 -16.02
CA ASP A 28 0.33 9.49 -15.76
C ASP A 28 -0.83 9.74 -16.74
N PRO A 29 -1.16 8.78 -17.63
CA PRO A 29 -2.19 8.97 -18.65
C PRO A 29 -3.61 9.15 -18.09
N ALA A 30 -3.90 8.60 -16.91
CA ALA A 30 -5.22 8.72 -16.29
C ALA A 30 -5.38 10.12 -15.66
N LEU A 31 -4.38 10.57 -14.89
CA LEU A 31 -4.37 11.92 -14.33
C LEU A 31 -4.33 12.99 -15.42
N TYR A 32 -3.53 12.78 -16.47
CA TYR A 32 -3.46 13.73 -17.58
C TYR A 32 -4.80 13.90 -18.28
N ARG A 33 -5.46 12.80 -18.67
CA ARG A 33 -6.77 12.84 -19.33
C ARG A 33 -7.82 13.53 -18.46
N ARG A 34 -7.86 13.20 -17.17
CA ARG A 34 -8.82 13.81 -16.25
C ARG A 34 -8.56 15.31 -16.06
N MET A 35 -7.32 15.69 -15.78
CA MET A 35 -6.95 17.09 -15.63
C MET A 35 -7.29 17.89 -16.90
N ARG A 36 -7.04 17.30 -18.07
CA ARG A 36 -7.42 17.88 -19.36
C ARG A 36 -8.93 18.05 -19.49
N SER A 37 -9.72 17.02 -19.19
CA SER A 37 -11.19 17.11 -19.20
C SER A 37 -11.72 18.17 -18.24
N CYS A 38 -11.18 18.26 -17.02
CA CYS A 38 -11.57 19.30 -16.05
C CYS A 38 -11.23 20.70 -16.58
N ILE A 39 -10.04 20.90 -17.16
CA ILE A 39 -9.67 22.18 -17.78
C ILE A 39 -10.61 22.51 -18.94
N ASP A 40 -10.91 21.56 -19.82
CA ASP A 40 -11.76 21.79 -20.99
C ASP A 40 -13.21 22.11 -20.57
N GLN A 41 -13.75 21.44 -19.54
CA GLN A 41 -15.07 21.73 -18.97
C GLN A 41 -15.15 23.13 -18.34
N GLU A 42 -14.14 23.51 -17.56
CA GLU A 42 -14.09 24.81 -16.88
C GLU A 42 -13.80 25.97 -17.86
N THR A 43 -13.03 25.71 -18.94
CA THR A 43 -12.75 26.70 -20.00
C THR A 43 -14.00 27.02 -20.82
N GLN A 44 -14.88 26.04 -21.04
CA GLN A 44 -16.17 26.23 -21.72
C GLN A 44 -17.14 27.10 -20.89
N GLN A 45 -16.94 27.23 -19.58
CA GLN A 45 -17.75 28.05 -18.68
C GLN A 45 -17.29 29.52 -18.57
N ALA A 46 -16.46 30.01 -19.51
CA ALA A 46 -16.13 31.43 -19.72
C ALA A 46 -15.41 32.15 -18.55
N LYS A 47 -14.59 31.47 -17.75
CA LYS A 47 -13.65 32.11 -16.80
C LYS A 47 -12.20 31.91 -17.23
N PRO A 48 -11.45 32.97 -17.61
CA PRO A 48 -10.06 32.81 -18.01
C PRO A 48 -9.10 32.99 -16.81
N VAL A 49 -8.05 32.16 -16.81
CA VAL A 49 -6.91 32.10 -15.86
C VAL A 49 -7.18 31.31 -14.56
N PHE A 50 -7.13 29.98 -14.67
CA PHE A 50 -7.03 29.11 -13.50
C PHE A 50 -5.58 29.09 -12.98
N THR A 51 -5.38 29.60 -11.76
CA THR A 51 -4.08 29.57 -11.09
C THR A 51 -3.81 28.20 -10.46
N GLU A 52 -2.54 27.89 -10.17
CA GLU A 52 -2.19 26.66 -9.44
C GLU A 52 -2.99 26.51 -8.13
N GLN A 53 -3.23 27.63 -7.43
CA GLN A 53 -3.97 27.67 -6.18
C GLN A 53 -5.43 27.23 -6.33
N PHE A 54 -6.07 27.58 -7.44
CA PHE A 54 -7.44 27.14 -7.72
C PHE A 54 -7.51 25.61 -7.78
N TRP A 55 -6.63 24.99 -8.56
CA TRP A 55 -6.60 23.54 -8.71
C TRP A 55 -6.22 22.81 -7.43
N VAL A 56 -5.30 23.36 -6.62
CA VAL A 56 -5.04 22.83 -5.27
C VAL A 56 -6.32 22.83 -4.43
N GLY A 57 -7.08 23.93 -4.43
CA GLY A 57 -8.34 24.03 -3.68
C GLY A 57 -9.40 23.04 -4.19
N HIS A 58 -9.55 22.91 -5.50
CA HIS A 58 -10.46 21.98 -6.15
C HIS A 58 -10.14 20.51 -5.80
N TRP A 59 -8.89 20.09 -5.92
CA TRP A 59 -8.52 18.71 -5.60
C TRP A 59 -8.60 18.43 -4.10
N LEU A 60 -8.32 19.41 -3.24
CA LEU A 60 -8.45 19.21 -1.81
C LEU A 60 -9.91 19.08 -1.37
N SER A 61 -10.84 19.87 -1.95
CA SER A 61 -12.26 19.73 -1.62
C SER A 61 -12.81 18.38 -2.04
N LEU A 62 -12.46 17.90 -3.25
CA LEU A 62 -12.84 16.56 -3.71
C LEU A 62 -12.26 15.45 -2.83
N TRP A 63 -11.00 15.60 -2.40
CA TRP A 63 -10.38 14.64 -1.49
C TRP A 63 -11.06 14.61 -0.12
N GLN A 64 -11.49 15.76 0.41
CA GLN A 64 -12.19 15.85 1.70
C GLN A 64 -13.64 15.30 1.67
N GLN A 65 -14.31 15.39 0.52
CA GLN A 65 -15.71 14.97 0.38
C GLN A 65 -15.87 13.45 0.18
N ASP A 66 -14.97 12.83 -0.59
CA ASP A 66 -15.17 11.43 -1.02
C ASP A 66 -13.93 10.54 -0.82
N SER A 67 -12.87 11.07 -0.15
CA SER A 67 -11.58 10.37 -0.01
C SER A 67 -11.07 9.78 -1.33
N ALA A 68 -11.41 10.42 -2.46
CA ALA A 68 -11.17 9.87 -3.78
C ALA A 68 -9.66 9.70 -4.00
N VAL A 69 -9.22 8.44 -4.18
CA VAL A 69 -7.82 8.05 -4.42
C VAL A 69 -7.17 8.92 -5.52
N GLN A 70 -7.96 9.28 -6.53
CA GLN A 70 -7.51 10.08 -7.67
C GLN A 70 -7.24 11.55 -7.31
N ALA A 71 -7.98 12.16 -6.38
CA ALA A 71 -7.72 13.54 -5.94
C ALA A 71 -6.40 13.62 -5.14
N SER A 72 -6.14 12.61 -4.30
CA SER A 72 -4.83 12.50 -3.62
C SER A 72 -3.68 12.23 -4.59
N ALA A 73 -3.92 11.55 -5.70
CA ALA A 73 -2.90 11.31 -6.73
C ALA A 73 -2.51 12.61 -7.44
N HIS A 74 -3.48 13.46 -7.80
CA HIS A 74 -3.22 14.79 -8.36
C HIS A 74 -2.43 15.69 -7.40
N LEU A 75 -2.79 15.70 -6.11
CA LEU A 75 -2.08 16.46 -5.09
C LEU A 75 -0.66 15.91 -4.82
N SER A 76 -0.50 14.58 -4.87
CA SER A 76 0.82 13.93 -4.80
C SER A 76 1.70 14.33 -5.98
N ALA A 77 1.17 14.29 -7.21
CA ALA A 77 1.87 14.74 -8.42
C ALA A 77 2.31 16.22 -8.30
N TYR A 78 1.39 17.08 -7.82
CA TYR A 78 1.68 18.49 -7.58
C TYR A 78 2.86 18.71 -6.64
N LEU A 79 2.95 17.90 -5.58
CA LEU A 79 3.99 18.02 -4.55
C LEU A 79 5.34 17.39 -4.90
N GLN A 80 5.46 16.62 -5.99
CA GLN A 80 6.69 15.94 -6.40
C GLN A 80 7.89 16.90 -6.47
N GLU A 81 7.77 18.01 -7.18
CA GLU A 81 8.85 18.99 -7.34
C GLU A 81 9.27 19.62 -6.00
N THR A 82 8.31 19.94 -5.14
CA THR A 82 8.59 20.45 -3.80
C THR A 82 9.33 19.41 -2.96
N CYS A 83 8.88 18.16 -2.98
CA CYS A 83 9.53 17.05 -2.30
C CYS A 83 10.98 16.88 -2.78
N TYR A 84 11.20 16.89 -4.10
CA TYR A 84 12.53 16.76 -4.69
C TYR A 84 13.49 17.84 -4.17
N TRP A 85 13.10 19.12 -4.27
CA TRP A 85 13.99 20.21 -3.86
C TRP A 85 14.23 20.27 -2.36
N VAL A 86 13.27 19.87 -1.54
CA VAL A 86 13.46 19.76 -0.09
C VAL A 86 14.43 18.63 0.22
N THR A 87 14.26 17.49 -0.44
CA THR A 87 15.15 16.33 -0.29
C THR A 87 16.56 16.67 -0.72
N TYR A 88 16.71 17.29 -1.89
CA TYR A 88 18.00 17.73 -2.42
C TYR A 88 18.71 18.71 -1.50
N ARG A 89 18.00 19.70 -0.94
CA ARG A 89 18.59 20.71 -0.03
C ARG A 89 18.90 20.18 1.37
N THR A 90 18.09 19.23 1.86
CA THR A 90 18.29 18.61 3.18
C THR A 90 19.30 17.44 3.09
N GLY A 91 19.63 17.04 1.87
CA GLY A 91 20.50 15.95 1.50
C GLY A 91 21.97 16.31 1.51
N ASP A 92 22.72 15.80 2.49
CA ASP A 92 24.12 15.47 2.30
C ASP A 92 24.17 14.00 1.83
N PHE A 93 24.35 13.80 0.52
CA PHE A 93 24.39 12.49 -0.11
C PHE A 93 25.86 12.14 -0.39
N ALA A 94 26.56 11.74 0.67
CA ALA A 94 27.90 11.18 0.52
C ALA A 94 27.84 9.89 -0.31
N GLN A 95 28.92 9.60 -1.05
CA GLN A 95 28.98 8.44 -1.96
C GLN A 95 28.76 7.08 -1.27
N ASN A 96 28.92 7.00 0.06
CA ASN A 96 28.72 5.79 0.85
C ASN A 96 27.54 5.90 1.84
N ALA A 97 26.63 6.84 1.63
CA ALA A 97 25.43 6.93 2.46
C ALA A 97 24.51 5.73 2.19
N PRO A 98 23.94 5.09 3.22
CA PRO A 98 23.04 3.94 3.07
C PRO A 98 21.73 4.29 2.36
N TYR A 99 21.39 5.57 2.30
CA TYR A 99 20.23 6.08 1.59
C TYR A 99 20.64 7.25 0.70
N GLN A 100 20.18 7.21 -0.53
CA GLN A 100 20.43 8.20 -1.57
C GLN A 100 19.23 9.13 -1.75
N LEU A 101 19.35 10.09 -2.67
CA LEU A 101 18.30 11.05 -2.98
C LEU A 101 16.92 10.39 -3.25
N PRO A 102 16.81 9.31 -4.05
CA PRO A 102 15.52 8.67 -4.31
C PRO A 102 14.89 8.09 -3.03
N ASP A 103 15.67 7.52 -2.12
CA ASP A 103 15.14 6.89 -0.90
C ASP A 103 14.47 7.91 0.03
N TYR A 104 15.16 9.03 0.29
CA TYR A 104 14.59 10.10 1.09
C TYR A 104 13.41 10.79 0.39
N PHE A 105 13.44 10.85 -0.94
CA PHE A 105 12.33 11.34 -1.73
C PHE A 105 11.10 10.46 -1.56
N GLN A 106 11.26 9.14 -1.69
CA GLN A 106 10.17 8.17 -1.53
C GLN A 106 9.62 8.18 -0.10
N LEU A 107 10.52 8.23 0.89
CA LEU A 107 10.14 8.34 2.29
C LEU A 107 9.28 9.57 2.56
N ALA A 108 9.67 10.72 2.01
CA ALA A 108 8.95 11.97 2.20
C ALA A 108 7.63 12.01 1.41
N ILE A 109 7.62 11.59 0.14
CA ILE A 109 6.40 11.66 -0.67
C ILE A 109 5.32 10.67 -0.20
N ALA A 110 5.70 9.54 0.40
CA ALA A 110 4.77 8.58 0.99
C ALA A 110 3.96 9.19 2.16
N THR A 111 4.38 10.32 2.75
CA THR A 111 3.65 10.97 3.84
C THR A 111 2.57 11.94 3.35
N VAL A 112 2.43 12.16 2.04
CA VAL A 112 1.43 13.08 1.46
C VAL A 112 0.01 12.83 1.98
N PRO A 113 -0.52 11.59 2.06
CA PRO A 113 -1.87 11.37 2.61
C PRO A 113 -2.02 11.89 4.05
N LYS A 114 -1.03 11.67 4.91
CA LYS A 114 -1.01 12.17 6.30
C LYS A 114 -0.84 13.68 6.37
N LEU A 115 -0.11 14.25 5.43
CA LEU A 115 0.07 15.69 5.29
C LEU A 115 -1.24 16.37 4.92
N LEU A 116 -1.97 15.84 3.94
CA LEU A 116 -3.25 16.39 3.48
C LEU A 116 -4.31 16.36 4.57
N GLN A 117 -4.34 15.33 5.42
CA GLN A 117 -5.24 15.26 6.59
C GLN A 117 -5.06 16.42 7.58
N ARG A 118 -3.85 16.97 7.68
CA ARG A 118 -3.51 18.02 8.64
C ARG A 118 -3.47 19.41 8.02
N TYR A 119 -3.53 19.51 6.70
CA TYR A 119 -3.45 20.77 5.99
C TYR A 119 -4.81 21.48 5.96
N ASN A 120 -4.80 22.79 6.19
CA ASN A 120 -5.99 23.62 6.14
C ASN A 120 -5.73 24.88 5.28
N LEU A 121 -6.54 25.10 4.24
CA LEU A 121 -6.42 26.27 3.37
C LEU A 121 -6.66 27.59 4.12
N SER A 122 -7.45 27.60 5.19
CA SER A 122 -7.79 28.85 5.90
C SER A 122 -6.63 29.47 6.68
N GLN A 123 -5.53 28.73 6.86
CA GLN A 123 -4.33 29.19 7.59
C GLN A 123 -3.36 30.01 6.71
N GLY A 124 -3.71 30.27 5.44
CA GLY A 124 -3.00 31.22 4.56
C GLY A 124 -1.67 30.73 3.97
N ALA A 125 -1.10 29.64 4.47
CA ALA A 125 0.11 29.04 3.90
C ALA A 125 -0.22 28.22 2.64
N SER A 126 0.55 28.42 1.56
CA SER A 126 0.42 27.58 0.36
C SER A 126 0.73 26.12 0.66
N LEU A 127 0.08 25.19 -0.06
CA LEU A 127 0.33 23.75 0.11
C LEU A 127 1.81 23.39 -0.10
N LYS A 128 2.49 24.01 -1.07
CA LYS A 128 3.94 23.82 -1.31
C LYS A 128 4.79 24.26 -0.11
N THR A 129 4.45 25.37 0.52
CA THR A 129 5.15 25.88 1.71
C THR A 129 4.97 24.94 2.90
N TYR A 130 3.74 24.53 3.17
CA TYR A 130 3.43 23.58 4.25
C TYR A 130 4.12 22.23 4.02
N ALA A 131 4.04 21.72 2.79
CA ALA A 131 4.70 20.48 2.38
C ALA A 131 6.22 20.55 2.52
N SER A 132 6.83 21.68 2.18
CA SER A 132 8.28 21.87 2.33
C SER A 132 8.75 21.68 3.78
N PHE A 133 8.01 22.24 4.73
CA PHE A 133 8.33 22.09 6.15
C PHE A 133 8.13 20.65 6.63
N HIS A 134 7.02 20.02 6.24
CA HIS A 134 6.72 18.64 6.60
C HIS A 134 7.77 17.66 6.06
N PHE A 135 8.06 17.69 4.76
CA PHE A 135 9.08 16.83 4.14
C PHE A 135 10.46 17.05 4.78
N GLY A 136 10.83 18.30 5.06
CA GLY A 136 12.09 18.61 5.74
C GLY A 136 12.17 18.03 7.16
N ASN A 137 11.05 17.95 7.90
CA ASN A 137 11.00 17.28 9.20
C ASN A 137 11.15 15.77 9.06
N VAL A 138 10.39 15.15 8.15
CA VAL A 138 10.44 13.70 7.90
C VAL A 138 11.87 13.26 7.57
N ILE A 139 12.54 13.98 6.67
CA ILE A 139 13.91 13.66 6.24
C ILE A 139 14.91 13.88 7.38
N ARG A 140 14.80 14.97 8.14
CA ARG A 140 15.67 15.22 9.31
C ARG A 140 15.46 14.18 10.41
N ASP A 141 14.24 13.76 10.65
CA ASP A 141 13.95 12.71 11.63
C ASP A 141 14.50 11.36 11.18
N ALA A 142 14.37 11.02 9.90
CA ALA A 142 14.96 9.81 9.33
C ALA A 142 16.50 9.81 9.46
N LYS A 143 17.13 10.93 9.10
CA LYS A 143 18.58 11.13 9.27
C LYS A 143 19.01 11.08 10.73
N ARG A 144 18.24 11.69 11.64
CA ARG A 144 18.51 11.61 13.08
C ARG A 144 18.42 10.18 13.58
N GLN A 145 17.42 9.41 13.14
CA GLN A 145 17.28 8.01 13.53
C GLN A 145 18.48 7.17 13.06
N GLN A 146 18.96 7.39 11.83
CA GLN A 146 20.17 6.75 11.31
C GLN A 146 21.42 7.18 12.09
N GLY A 147 21.64 8.49 12.25
CA GLY A 147 22.78 9.01 13.00
C GLY A 147 22.77 8.57 14.47
N GLU A 148 21.60 8.41 15.10
CA GLU A 148 21.49 7.89 16.47
C GLU A 148 21.83 6.40 16.61
N ALA A 149 21.68 5.63 15.54
CA ALA A 149 22.03 4.21 15.53
C ALA A 149 23.52 3.99 15.24
N ASP A 150 24.08 4.76 14.30
CA ASP A 150 25.49 4.67 13.91
C ASP A 150 26.44 5.35 14.90
N SER A 151 26.00 6.44 15.56
CA SER A 151 26.86 7.19 16.51
C SER A 151 26.91 6.62 17.93
N ARG A 152 26.05 5.63 18.25
CA ARG A 152 26.02 5.02 19.59
C ARG A 152 26.94 3.81 19.64
N THR A 153 27.80 3.81 20.67
CA THR A 153 28.53 2.61 21.09
C THR A 153 27.53 1.51 21.46
N ASP A 154 27.95 0.24 21.33
CA ASP A 154 27.15 -0.95 21.66
C ASP A 154 26.47 -0.79 23.04
N TRP A 155 27.22 -0.24 23.98
CA TRP A 155 26.81 0.00 25.37
C TRP A 155 25.76 1.12 25.50
N GLY A 156 25.91 2.21 24.74
CA GLY A 156 24.91 3.28 24.67
C GLY A 156 23.58 2.81 24.06
N LEU A 157 23.65 1.88 23.09
CA LEU A 157 22.47 1.26 22.48
C LEU A 157 21.75 0.33 23.48
N LEU A 158 22.50 -0.58 24.13
CA LEU A 158 21.96 -1.49 25.14
C LEU A 158 21.34 -0.74 26.33
N ARG A 159 21.84 0.43 26.69
CA ARG A 159 21.26 1.24 27.76
C ARG A 159 19.88 1.82 27.39
N LYS A 160 19.69 2.30 26.15
CA LYS A 160 18.46 2.98 25.70
C LYS A 160 17.36 2.03 25.26
N VAL A 161 17.71 0.82 24.80
CA VAL A 161 16.71 -0.14 24.31
C VAL A 161 15.71 -0.52 25.40
N SER A 162 14.46 -0.75 25.01
CA SER A 162 13.42 -1.31 25.90
C SER A 162 13.50 -2.83 25.91
N GLN A 163 13.05 -3.47 26.98
CA GLN A 163 13.02 -4.93 27.07
C GLN A 163 12.26 -5.56 25.90
N LYS A 164 11.07 -5.03 25.57
CA LYS A 164 10.27 -5.50 24.42
C LYS A 164 11.03 -5.46 23.09
N ARG A 165 11.83 -4.41 22.88
CA ARG A 165 12.59 -4.23 21.64
C ARG A 165 13.83 -5.13 21.59
N LEU A 166 14.41 -5.44 22.74
CA LEU A 166 15.48 -6.45 22.84
C LEU A 166 14.94 -7.85 22.54
N GLU A 167 13.82 -8.25 23.16
CA GLU A 167 13.19 -9.55 22.93
C GLU A 167 12.83 -9.72 21.45
N ALA A 168 12.14 -8.75 20.84
CA ALA A 168 11.81 -8.78 19.41
C ALA A 168 13.04 -8.87 18.49
N ALA A 169 14.13 -8.17 18.83
CA ALA A 169 15.37 -8.24 18.06
C ALA A 169 16.03 -9.62 18.15
N LEU A 170 16.06 -10.24 19.33
CA LEU A 170 16.62 -11.57 19.53
C LEU A 170 15.77 -12.65 18.86
N GLU A 171 14.44 -12.53 18.90
CA GLU A 171 13.50 -13.41 18.21
C GLU A 171 13.67 -13.31 16.69
N SER A 172 13.81 -12.10 16.14
CA SER A 172 14.09 -11.90 14.71
C SER A 172 15.43 -12.51 14.26
N GLY A 173 16.37 -12.66 15.19
CA GLY A 173 17.65 -13.32 14.97
C GLY A 173 17.61 -14.85 15.04
N GLY A 174 16.45 -15.46 15.27
CA GLY A 174 16.28 -16.92 15.31
C GLY A 174 16.79 -17.61 16.59
N LEU A 175 16.95 -16.87 17.69
CA LEU A 175 17.40 -17.45 18.97
C LEU A 175 16.29 -18.25 19.66
N ALA A 176 16.65 -19.37 20.28
CA ALA A 176 15.72 -20.16 21.09
C ALA A 176 15.31 -19.43 22.38
N GLY A 177 14.07 -19.64 22.85
CA GLY A 177 13.49 -18.95 24.00
C GLY A 177 14.33 -19.00 25.29
N ASP A 178 14.99 -20.13 25.56
CA ASP A 178 15.86 -20.29 26.73
C ASP A 178 17.12 -19.40 26.64
N MET A 179 17.68 -19.23 25.45
CA MET A 179 18.79 -18.30 25.23
C MET A 179 18.33 -16.85 25.36
N ILE A 180 17.13 -16.52 24.87
CA ILE A 180 16.56 -15.18 25.00
C ILE A 180 16.39 -14.82 26.48
N ALA A 181 15.91 -15.74 27.31
CA ALA A 181 15.79 -15.54 28.75
C ALA A 181 17.14 -15.24 29.42
N ASN A 182 18.20 -15.98 29.05
CA ASN A 182 19.56 -15.76 29.55
C ASN A 182 20.14 -14.40 29.11
N TYR A 183 19.93 -14.03 27.85
CA TYR A 183 20.41 -12.76 27.28
C TYR A 183 19.67 -11.57 27.89
N ARG A 184 18.37 -11.73 28.16
CA ARG A 184 17.55 -10.75 28.87
C ARG A 184 18.03 -10.55 30.30
N LEU A 185 18.34 -11.63 31.01
CA LEU A 185 18.84 -11.58 32.37
C LEU A 185 20.22 -10.88 32.42
N ALA A 186 21.12 -11.23 31.49
CA ALA A 186 22.42 -10.56 31.35
C ALA A 186 22.25 -9.04 31.09
N TRP A 187 21.29 -8.67 30.24
CA TRP A 187 20.97 -7.28 29.95
C TRP A 187 20.38 -6.53 31.15
N SER A 188 19.51 -7.16 31.94
CA SER A 188 18.99 -6.53 33.17
C SER A 188 20.11 -6.32 34.21
N CYS A 189 21.02 -7.27 34.35
CA CYS A 189 22.19 -7.13 35.22
C CYS A 189 23.08 -5.96 34.78
N PHE A 190 23.33 -5.86 33.47
CA PHE A 190 24.06 -4.75 32.87
C PHE A 190 23.38 -3.40 33.13
N LYS A 191 22.05 -3.31 33.00
CA LYS A 191 21.29 -2.08 33.26
C LYS A 191 21.34 -1.60 34.71
N ILE A 192 21.36 -2.53 35.66
CA ILE A 192 21.46 -2.21 37.09
C ILE A 192 22.82 -1.58 37.40
N TYR A 193 23.91 -2.14 36.85
CA TYR A 193 25.26 -1.64 37.08
C TYR A 193 25.65 -0.42 36.22
N ASN A 194 25.14 -0.31 34.99
CA ASN A 194 25.41 0.81 34.08
C ASN A 194 24.34 1.91 34.13
N ALA A 195 23.54 1.97 35.19
CA ALA A 195 22.68 3.11 35.48
C ALA A 195 23.57 4.28 35.94
N PRO A 196 23.70 5.40 35.20
CA PRO A 196 24.43 6.51 35.75
C PRO A 196 23.51 7.33 36.63
N ASP A 197 24.11 7.75 37.73
CA ASP A 197 23.91 9.05 38.35
C ASP A 197 23.57 10.12 37.29
N ALA A 198 22.59 10.96 37.58
CA ALA A 198 21.76 11.69 36.61
C ALA A 198 22.47 12.68 35.63
N ALA A 199 23.81 12.71 35.58
CA ALA A 199 24.60 13.72 34.87
C ALA A 199 25.31 13.26 33.58
N ALA A 200 25.46 11.95 33.30
CA ALA A 200 26.23 11.48 32.14
C ALA A 200 25.36 11.13 30.92
N THR A 201 24.96 12.16 30.18
CA THR A 201 24.31 12.08 28.86
C THR A 201 25.33 11.87 27.73
N SER A 202 26.37 11.05 27.93
CA SER A 202 27.38 10.85 26.89
C SER A 202 26.83 9.90 25.82
N ARG A 203 26.80 10.36 24.56
CA ARG A 203 26.52 9.53 23.38
C ARG A 203 27.57 8.43 23.15
N LYS A 204 28.65 8.44 23.94
CA LYS A 204 29.78 7.52 23.90
C LYS A 204 29.98 6.95 25.32
N LEU A 205 29.22 5.93 25.69
CA LEU A 205 29.57 5.13 26.86
C LEU A 205 30.76 4.23 26.48
N SER A 206 31.82 4.31 27.27
CA SER A 206 32.94 3.39 27.25
C SER A 206 32.49 1.99 27.62
N ALA A 207 33.27 0.96 27.26
CA ALA A 207 33.04 -0.39 27.78
C ALA A 207 33.14 -0.38 29.33
N PRO A 208 32.35 -1.22 30.02
CA PRO A 208 32.52 -1.42 31.47
C PRO A 208 33.95 -1.89 31.77
N ASP A 209 34.49 -1.46 32.90
CA ASP A 209 35.80 -1.92 33.38
C ASP A 209 35.73 -3.36 33.91
N GLN A 210 36.89 -3.99 34.06
CA GLN A 210 36.98 -5.39 34.51
C GLN A 210 36.31 -5.60 35.89
N ALA A 211 36.38 -4.60 36.77
CA ALA A 211 35.70 -4.61 38.06
C ALA A 211 34.17 -4.65 37.88
N SER A 212 33.59 -3.76 37.05
CA SER A 212 32.15 -3.80 36.76
C SER A 212 31.71 -5.12 36.13
N TRP A 213 32.51 -5.71 35.24
CA TRP A 213 32.18 -6.99 34.62
C TRP A 213 32.12 -8.14 35.63
N SER A 214 33.09 -8.20 36.55
CA SER A 214 33.06 -9.19 37.64
C SER A 214 31.82 -9.05 38.54
N ALA A 215 31.40 -7.81 38.83
CA ALA A 215 30.22 -7.53 39.63
C ALA A 215 28.92 -7.91 38.88
N ILE A 216 28.84 -7.63 37.57
CA ILE A 216 27.73 -8.05 36.70
C ILE A 216 27.65 -9.58 36.66
N ALA A 217 28.78 -10.28 36.54
CA ALA A 217 28.83 -11.75 36.52
C ALA A 217 28.34 -12.38 37.82
N GLN A 218 28.76 -11.83 38.97
CA GLN A 218 28.28 -12.28 40.27
C GLN A 218 26.77 -12.09 40.42
N LEU A 219 26.24 -10.94 40.01
CA LEU A 219 24.80 -10.65 40.10
C LEU A 219 23.99 -11.54 39.15
N TYR A 220 24.50 -11.78 37.93
CA TYR A 220 23.89 -12.72 36.99
C TYR A 220 23.82 -14.13 37.56
N ASN A 221 24.93 -14.67 38.09
CA ASN A 221 24.97 -16.03 38.64
C ASN A 221 24.05 -16.17 39.86
N GLN A 222 23.98 -15.15 40.73
CA GLN A 222 23.03 -15.14 41.86
C GLN A 222 21.57 -15.13 41.41
N GLN A 223 21.21 -14.33 40.41
CA GLN A 223 19.83 -14.26 39.90
C GLN A 223 19.44 -15.51 39.10
N ARG A 224 20.40 -16.06 38.34
CA ARG A 224 20.24 -17.30 37.59
C ARG A 224 19.91 -18.47 38.52
N LEU A 225 20.64 -18.63 39.62
CA LEU A 225 20.39 -19.70 40.61
C LEU A 225 18.98 -19.61 41.24
N ARG A 226 18.40 -18.41 41.34
CA ARG A 226 17.01 -18.21 41.79
C ARG A 226 15.96 -18.63 40.75
N GLN A 227 16.29 -18.56 39.46
CA GLN A 227 15.39 -18.90 38.37
C GLN A 227 15.54 -20.37 37.92
N HIS A 228 16.75 -20.92 37.98
CA HIS A 228 17.09 -22.28 37.58
C HIS A 228 18.12 -22.91 38.55
N PRO A 229 17.69 -23.75 39.50
CA PRO A 229 18.58 -24.39 40.49
C PRO A 229 19.52 -25.48 39.92
N GLN A 230 19.47 -25.76 38.62
CA GLN A 230 20.26 -26.83 38.01
C GLN A 230 21.75 -26.45 37.86
N PRO A 231 22.67 -27.43 37.97
CA PRO A 231 24.11 -27.21 37.92
C PRO A 231 24.57 -26.99 36.47
N LEU A 232 24.35 -25.79 35.96
CA LEU A 232 25.04 -25.29 34.78
C LEU A 232 26.24 -24.47 35.26
N ALA A 233 27.35 -24.54 34.52
CA ALA A 233 28.57 -23.79 34.81
C ALA A 233 28.27 -22.30 35.02
N ASP A 234 28.97 -21.68 35.98
CA ASP A 234 28.87 -20.26 36.24
C ASP A 234 29.30 -19.46 35.01
N ALA A 235 28.52 -18.41 34.67
CA ALA A 235 28.87 -17.55 33.55
C ALA A 235 30.05 -16.66 33.94
N THR A 236 31.08 -16.61 33.08
CA THR A 236 32.24 -15.73 33.29
C THR A 236 31.96 -14.30 32.81
N ALA A 237 32.78 -13.36 33.25
CA ALA A 237 32.73 -11.97 32.81
C ALA A 237 32.85 -11.86 31.28
N GLU A 238 33.72 -12.64 30.65
CA GLU A 238 33.94 -12.62 29.20
C GLU A 238 32.73 -13.17 28.43
N GLN A 239 32.06 -14.19 28.97
CA GLN A 239 30.85 -14.76 28.36
C GLN A 239 29.70 -13.75 28.36
N LEU A 240 29.52 -13.02 29.45
CA LEU A 240 28.50 -11.97 29.54
C LEU A 240 28.80 -10.78 28.63
N GLU A 241 30.07 -10.39 28.52
CA GLU A 241 30.48 -9.38 27.55
C GLU A 241 30.14 -9.81 26.11
N HIS A 242 30.43 -11.07 25.76
CA HIS A 242 30.10 -11.63 24.45
C HIS A 242 28.60 -11.65 24.17
N TRP A 243 27.79 -12.08 25.14
CA TRP A 243 26.33 -12.09 24.99
C TRP A 243 25.77 -10.69 24.79
N LEU A 244 26.27 -9.70 25.53
CA LEU A 244 25.81 -8.32 25.38
C LEU A 244 26.25 -7.68 24.07
N LYS A 245 27.47 -7.96 23.58
CA LYS A 245 27.89 -7.55 22.23
C LYS A 245 27.01 -8.19 21.15
N LYS A 246 26.65 -9.48 21.31
CA LYS A 246 25.67 -10.14 20.44
C LYS A 246 24.30 -9.47 20.51
N CYS A 247 23.79 -9.14 21.69
CA CYS A 247 22.54 -8.37 21.83
C CYS A 247 22.62 -7.04 21.07
N ALA A 248 23.72 -6.30 21.18
CA ALA A 248 23.90 -5.05 20.46
C ALA A 248 23.89 -5.25 18.93
N SER A 249 24.55 -6.32 18.44
CA SER A 249 24.52 -6.71 17.02
C SER A 249 23.10 -7.04 16.53
N TYR A 250 22.36 -7.90 17.26
CA TYR A 250 20.98 -8.23 16.91
C TYR A 250 20.06 -7.01 16.94
N ILE A 251 20.22 -6.14 17.93
CA ILE A 251 19.46 -4.88 17.98
C ILE A 251 19.80 -4.02 16.76
N ARG A 252 21.07 -3.91 16.38
CA ARG A 252 21.45 -3.15 15.17
C ARG A 252 20.84 -3.75 13.91
N ALA A 253 20.93 -5.07 13.72
CA ALA A 253 20.33 -5.76 12.57
C ALA A 253 18.80 -5.62 12.55
N TYR A 254 18.14 -5.62 13.70
CA TYR A 254 16.70 -5.41 13.81
C TYR A 254 16.29 -3.95 13.51
N LEU A 255 17.10 -2.98 13.94
CA LEU A 255 16.87 -1.55 13.67
C LEU A 255 17.22 -1.17 12.23
N HIS A 256 18.23 -1.83 11.67
CA HIS A 256 18.82 -1.60 10.36
C HIS A 256 19.13 -2.97 9.75
N PRO A 257 18.14 -3.62 9.12
CA PRO A 257 18.41 -4.84 8.39
C PRO A 257 19.49 -4.55 7.36
N THR A 258 20.60 -5.27 7.46
CA THR A 258 21.70 -5.16 6.50
C THR A 258 21.19 -5.75 5.20
N VAL A 259 20.80 -4.89 4.26
CA VAL A 259 20.52 -5.31 2.88
C VAL A 259 21.86 -5.76 2.30
N SER A 260 22.06 -7.08 2.19
CA SER A 260 23.20 -7.63 1.49
C SER A 260 22.95 -7.54 -0.01
N SER A 261 23.98 -7.19 -0.77
CA SER A 261 23.87 -7.20 -2.23
C SER A 261 23.63 -8.63 -2.72
N LEU A 262 22.72 -8.78 -3.68
CA LEU A 262 22.48 -10.04 -4.37
C LEU A 262 23.65 -10.40 -5.30
N ASN A 263 24.50 -9.42 -5.63
CA ASN A 263 25.67 -9.60 -6.48
C ASN A 263 26.91 -10.00 -5.68
N VAL A 264 26.76 -10.41 -4.42
CA VAL A 264 27.87 -10.97 -3.64
C VAL A 264 28.17 -12.36 -4.17
N GLY A 265 29.41 -12.55 -4.65
CA GLY A 265 29.89 -13.85 -5.08
C GLY A 265 30.03 -14.83 -3.92
N PHE A 266 29.74 -16.10 -4.16
CA PHE A 266 29.95 -17.14 -3.16
C PHE A 266 31.44 -17.30 -2.82
N ALA A 267 31.77 -17.32 -1.53
CA ALA A 267 33.14 -17.47 -1.05
C ALA A 267 33.73 -18.87 -1.31
N GLU A 268 32.89 -19.86 -1.57
CA GLU A 268 33.30 -21.25 -1.80
C GLU A 268 32.99 -21.63 -3.25
N ALA A 269 34.05 -21.68 -4.07
CA ALA A 269 34.09 -22.27 -5.41
C ALA A 269 33.16 -21.66 -6.48
N GLY A 270 33.49 -20.44 -6.91
CA GLY A 270 33.59 -20.07 -8.33
C GLY A 270 32.33 -20.13 -9.21
N THR A 271 31.92 -18.93 -9.65
CA THR A 271 30.99 -18.61 -10.76
C THR A 271 29.48 -18.60 -10.45
N GLY A 272 29.07 -18.14 -9.26
CA GLY A 272 27.67 -17.79 -9.00
C GLY A 272 27.54 -16.54 -8.12
N GLU A 273 26.55 -15.72 -8.42
CA GLU A 273 26.07 -14.62 -7.59
C GLU A 273 24.91 -15.10 -6.71
N LEU A 274 24.67 -14.46 -5.57
CA LEU A 274 23.54 -14.79 -4.69
C LEU A 274 22.18 -14.63 -5.41
N LEU A 275 22.12 -13.76 -6.43
CA LEU A 275 21.00 -13.63 -7.35
C LEU A 275 20.64 -14.94 -8.08
N ASP A 276 21.63 -15.78 -8.41
CA ASP A 276 21.42 -17.02 -9.16
C ASP A 276 20.66 -18.09 -8.36
N GLN A 277 20.53 -17.91 -7.04
CA GLN A 277 19.80 -18.81 -6.15
C GLN A 277 18.39 -18.32 -5.83
N ILE A 278 18.01 -17.11 -6.26
CA ILE A 278 16.65 -16.62 -6.06
C ILE A 278 15.77 -17.27 -7.12
N PRO A 279 14.76 -18.08 -6.72
CA PRO A 279 13.81 -18.61 -7.67
C PRO A 279 13.07 -17.45 -8.33
N ASP A 280 12.98 -17.48 -9.66
CA ASP A 280 12.12 -16.55 -10.40
C ASP A 280 10.68 -16.79 -9.96
N GLU A 281 10.07 -15.80 -9.32
CA GLU A 281 8.64 -15.83 -8.93
C GLU A 281 7.71 -15.61 -10.13
N GLY A 282 8.24 -15.60 -11.36
CA GLY A 282 7.44 -15.73 -12.56
C GLY A 282 6.50 -16.94 -12.44
N GLU A 283 5.20 -16.69 -12.60
CA GLU A 283 4.20 -17.75 -12.61
C GLU A 283 4.62 -18.83 -13.60
N SER A 284 4.61 -20.09 -13.15
CA SER A 284 4.97 -21.23 -13.99
C SER A 284 4.25 -21.13 -15.34
N PRO A 285 4.92 -21.39 -16.47
CA PRO A 285 4.27 -21.37 -17.79
C PRO A 285 3.00 -22.23 -17.86
N LEU A 286 2.91 -23.27 -17.04
CA LEU A 286 1.69 -24.07 -16.88
C LEU A 286 0.57 -23.29 -16.20
N VAL A 287 0.86 -22.52 -15.15
CA VAL A 287 -0.12 -21.65 -14.45
C VAL A 287 -0.62 -20.55 -15.38
N VAL A 288 0.27 -19.96 -16.20
CA VAL A 288 -0.12 -18.97 -17.22
C VAL A 288 -1.03 -19.59 -18.30
N LEU A 289 -0.75 -20.83 -18.73
CA LEU A 289 -1.59 -21.56 -19.68
C LEU A 289 -2.93 -21.96 -19.08
N GLU A 290 -2.95 -22.44 -17.83
CA GLU A 290 -4.16 -22.76 -17.08
C GLU A 290 -5.06 -21.52 -16.91
N MET A 291 -4.49 -20.36 -16.57
CA MET A 291 -5.24 -19.10 -16.48
C MET A 291 -5.79 -18.66 -17.85
N ARG A 292 -5.04 -18.87 -18.93
CA ARG A 292 -5.51 -18.56 -20.28
C ARG A 292 -6.67 -19.47 -20.71
N GLU A 293 -6.56 -20.77 -20.44
CA GLU A 293 -7.63 -21.72 -20.74
C GLU A 293 -8.90 -21.39 -19.92
N GLU A 294 -8.74 -21.12 -18.62
CA GLU A 294 -9.86 -20.77 -17.74
C GLU A 294 -10.52 -19.43 -18.14
N THR A 295 -9.76 -18.45 -18.62
CA THR A 295 -10.32 -17.19 -19.11
C THR A 295 -11.06 -17.35 -20.43
N GLU A 296 -10.56 -18.17 -21.36
CA GLU A 296 -11.23 -18.49 -22.62
C GLU A 296 -12.55 -19.25 -22.35
N GLU A 297 -12.56 -20.23 -21.45
CA GLU A 297 -13.76 -20.94 -21.02
C GLU A 297 -14.80 -20.01 -20.36
N ARG A 298 -14.37 -19.14 -19.44
CA ARG A 298 -15.25 -18.15 -18.80
C ARG A 298 -15.83 -17.16 -19.81
N GLN A 299 -15.08 -16.77 -20.84
CA GLN A 299 -15.59 -15.90 -21.90
C GLN A 299 -16.67 -16.60 -22.74
N ILE A 300 -16.46 -17.87 -23.10
CA ILE A 300 -17.45 -18.68 -23.82
C ILE A 300 -18.72 -18.85 -22.97
N GLN A 301 -18.58 -19.13 -21.68
CA GLN A 301 -19.74 -19.24 -20.78
C GLN A 301 -20.50 -17.92 -20.65
N ARG A 302 -19.79 -16.78 -20.57
CA ARG A 302 -20.41 -15.44 -20.52
C ARG A 302 -21.16 -15.09 -21.80
N SER A 303 -20.62 -15.44 -22.98
CA SER A 303 -21.31 -15.18 -24.25
C SER A 303 -22.57 -16.05 -24.40
N GLN A 304 -22.49 -17.33 -24.06
CA GLN A 304 -23.65 -18.24 -24.06
C GLN A 304 -24.74 -17.77 -23.09
N MET A 305 -24.36 -17.33 -21.89
CA MET A 305 -25.29 -16.73 -20.93
C MET A 305 -25.97 -15.48 -21.49
N ALA A 306 -25.22 -14.59 -22.14
CA ALA A 306 -25.76 -13.38 -22.76
C ALA A 306 -26.75 -13.70 -23.89
N ASP A 307 -26.47 -14.72 -24.70
CA ASP A 307 -27.37 -15.18 -25.77
C ASP A 307 -28.68 -15.75 -25.21
N VAL A 308 -28.62 -16.57 -24.15
CA VAL A 308 -29.80 -17.13 -23.48
C VAL A 308 -30.67 -16.03 -22.90
N LEU A 309 -30.07 -15.06 -22.21
CA LEU A 309 -30.82 -13.94 -21.62
C LEU A 309 -31.41 -13.02 -22.68
N THR A 310 -30.68 -12.74 -23.76
CA THR A 310 -31.18 -11.93 -24.89
C THR A 310 -32.35 -12.62 -25.57
N ASN A 311 -32.24 -13.93 -25.83
CA ASN A 311 -33.33 -14.73 -26.37
C ASN A 311 -34.54 -14.74 -25.42
N ALA A 312 -34.32 -14.89 -24.11
CA ALA A 312 -35.40 -14.87 -23.12
C ALA A 312 -36.11 -13.50 -23.09
N ILE A 313 -35.38 -12.39 -23.22
CA ILE A 313 -35.96 -11.04 -23.35
C ILE A 313 -36.84 -10.94 -24.60
N HIS A 314 -36.39 -11.45 -25.75
CA HIS A 314 -37.19 -11.41 -26.99
C HIS A 314 -38.50 -12.21 -26.90
N HIS A 315 -38.54 -13.26 -26.07
CA HIS A 315 -39.75 -14.06 -25.81
C HIS A 315 -40.68 -13.46 -24.74
N LEU A 316 -40.26 -12.42 -24.02
CA LEU A 316 -41.15 -11.69 -23.11
C LEU A 316 -42.21 -10.93 -23.91
N LYS A 317 -43.37 -10.69 -23.28
CA LYS A 317 -44.42 -9.85 -23.87
C LYS A 317 -43.88 -8.44 -24.17
N PRO A 318 -44.30 -7.77 -25.27
CA PRO A 318 -43.82 -6.44 -25.63
C PRO A 318 -43.91 -5.42 -24.48
N ASP A 319 -45.02 -5.44 -23.73
CA ASP A 319 -45.22 -4.58 -22.55
C ASP A 319 -44.14 -4.76 -21.46
N LEU A 320 -43.62 -5.99 -21.27
CA LEU A 320 -42.57 -6.28 -20.30
C LEU A 320 -41.20 -5.88 -20.82
N GLN A 321 -40.93 -6.03 -22.12
CA GLN A 321 -39.69 -5.56 -22.74
C GLN A 321 -39.55 -4.04 -22.63
N THR A 322 -40.64 -3.30 -22.92
CA THR A 322 -40.69 -1.84 -22.75
C THR A 322 -40.54 -1.44 -21.29
N LEU A 323 -41.14 -2.20 -20.36
CA LEU A 323 -40.99 -1.92 -18.93
C LEU A 323 -39.55 -2.12 -18.44
N LEU A 324 -38.86 -3.18 -18.90
CA LEU A 324 -37.45 -3.42 -18.59
C LEU A 324 -36.55 -2.32 -19.17
N SER A 325 -36.80 -1.87 -20.41
CA SER A 325 -36.04 -0.77 -20.99
C SER A 325 -36.24 0.52 -20.21
N LEU A 326 -37.46 0.91 -19.88
CA LEU A 326 -37.71 2.15 -19.13
C LEU A 326 -37.08 2.11 -17.72
N TYR A 327 -37.05 0.94 -17.09
CA TYR A 327 -36.46 0.77 -15.76
C TYR A 327 -34.93 0.77 -15.78
N TYR A 328 -34.30 0.01 -16.68
CA TYR A 328 -32.84 -0.16 -16.69
C TYR A 328 -32.10 0.82 -17.61
N ARG A 329 -32.67 1.21 -18.76
CA ARG A 329 -32.04 2.15 -19.71
C ARG A 329 -32.25 3.60 -19.28
N ASP A 330 -33.50 3.94 -18.95
CA ASP A 330 -33.87 5.33 -18.64
C ASP A 330 -33.78 5.62 -17.13
N GLY A 331 -33.40 4.62 -16.33
CA GLY A 331 -33.17 4.75 -14.87
C GLY A 331 -34.42 5.15 -14.08
N LEU A 332 -35.62 4.92 -14.62
CA LEU A 332 -36.86 5.38 -14.00
C LEU A 332 -37.21 4.53 -12.79
N THR A 333 -37.51 5.20 -11.69
CA THR A 333 -38.00 4.54 -10.47
C THR A 333 -39.40 3.97 -10.69
N GLN A 334 -39.78 2.94 -9.90
CA GLN A 334 -41.10 2.32 -9.98
C GLN A 334 -42.26 3.33 -9.78
N GLN A 335 -42.03 4.41 -9.04
CA GLN A 335 -42.99 5.50 -8.84
C GLN A 335 -43.14 6.36 -10.11
N GLN A 336 -42.04 6.67 -10.78
CA GLN A 336 -42.07 7.44 -12.04
C GLN A 336 -42.73 6.62 -13.17
N LEU A 337 -42.45 5.33 -13.25
CA LEU A 337 -43.10 4.40 -14.19
C LEU A 337 -44.60 4.29 -13.94
N ALA A 338 -45.02 4.24 -12.67
CA ALA A 338 -46.43 4.21 -12.30
C ALA A 338 -47.19 5.45 -12.80
N THR A 339 -46.57 6.63 -12.66
CA THR A 339 -47.12 7.90 -13.15
C THR A 339 -47.16 7.95 -14.69
N GLN A 340 -46.08 7.54 -15.36
CA GLN A 340 -45.97 7.62 -16.82
C GLN A 340 -46.88 6.61 -17.55
N LEU A 341 -47.13 5.45 -16.94
CA LEU A 341 -47.99 4.39 -17.50
C LEU A 341 -49.40 4.41 -16.90
N GLU A 342 -49.77 5.48 -16.17
CA GLU A 342 -51.08 5.66 -15.52
C GLU A 342 -51.55 4.42 -14.74
N THR A 343 -50.64 3.79 -14.01
CA THR A 343 -50.91 2.55 -13.26
C THR A 343 -50.42 2.63 -11.84
N LYS A 344 -50.81 1.66 -11.01
CA LYS A 344 -50.41 1.63 -9.59
C LYS A 344 -48.99 1.05 -9.47
N GLN A 345 -48.18 1.63 -8.58
CA GLN A 345 -46.79 1.21 -8.34
C GLN A 345 -46.65 -0.30 -8.05
N TYR A 346 -47.57 -0.90 -7.28
CA TYR A 346 -47.52 -2.34 -6.99
C TYR A 346 -47.71 -3.19 -8.26
N THR A 347 -48.41 -2.69 -9.27
CA THR A 347 -48.58 -3.36 -10.57
C THR A 347 -47.26 -3.35 -11.35
N ILE A 348 -46.51 -2.25 -11.30
CA ILE A 348 -45.16 -2.14 -11.89
C ILE A 348 -44.20 -3.11 -11.19
N SER A 349 -44.17 -3.12 -9.86
CA SER A 349 -43.33 -4.04 -9.07
C SER A 349 -43.62 -5.51 -9.41
N ARG A 350 -44.89 -5.90 -9.49
CA ARG A 350 -45.29 -7.26 -9.84
C ARG A 350 -44.92 -7.64 -11.28
N ARG A 351 -45.05 -6.70 -12.24
CA ARG A 351 -44.67 -6.92 -13.64
C ARG A 351 -43.15 -7.05 -13.82
N LEU A 352 -42.36 -6.20 -13.14
CA LEU A 352 -40.90 -6.31 -13.12
C LEU A 352 -40.45 -7.63 -12.48
N SER A 353 -41.07 -8.02 -11.35
CA SER A 353 -40.75 -9.29 -10.69
C SER A 353 -41.06 -10.49 -11.59
N SER A 354 -42.21 -10.48 -12.27
CA SER A 354 -42.58 -11.53 -13.22
C SER A 354 -41.64 -11.61 -14.43
N ALA A 355 -41.14 -10.46 -14.92
CA ALA A 355 -40.14 -10.45 -15.98
C ALA A 355 -38.79 -11.04 -15.50
N LYS A 356 -38.34 -10.67 -14.30
CA LYS A 356 -37.12 -11.21 -13.69
C LYS A 356 -37.22 -12.71 -13.41
N GLU A 357 -38.38 -13.18 -12.93
CA GLU A 357 -38.63 -14.62 -12.72
C GLU A 357 -38.53 -15.41 -14.02
N ALA A 358 -39.08 -14.90 -15.12
CA ALA A 358 -38.98 -15.54 -16.43
C ALA A 358 -37.53 -15.62 -16.94
N LEU A 359 -36.74 -14.55 -16.75
CA LEU A 359 -35.32 -14.54 -17.12
C LEU A 359 -34.49 -15.47 -16.23
N LEU A 360 -34.77 -15.49 -14.92
CA LEU A 360 -34.10 -16.36 -13.96
C LEU A 360 -34.41 -17.84 -14.24
N LEU A 361 -35.65 -18.17 -14.66
CA LEU A 361 -36.00 -19.52 -15.09
C LEU A 361 -35.25 -19.96 -16.35
N ALA A 362 -35.13 -19.07 -17.34
CA ALA A 362 -34.36 -19.35 -18.55
C ALA A 362 -32.87 -19.59 -18.23
N LEU A 363 -32.30 -18.77 -17.34
CA LEU A 363 -30.91 -18.90 -16.88
C LEU A 363 -30.69 -20.18 -16.07
N ALA A 364 -31.63 -20.53 -15.18
CA ALA A 364 -31.60 -21.74 -14.37
C ALA A 364 -31.66 -23.00 -15.24
N HIS A 365 -32.53 -23.03 -16.25
CA HIS A 365 -32.63 -24.15 -17.18
C HIS A 365 -31.34 -24.34 -17.98
N TRP A 366 -30.80 -23.25 -18.55
CA TRP A 366 -29.54 -23.30 -19.27
C TRP A 366 -28.38 -23.78 -18.39
N SER A 367 -28.30 -23.26 -17.15
CA SER A 367 -27.28 -23.64 -16.17
C SER A 367 -27.35 -25.12 -15.76
N GLN A 368 -28.57 -25.66 -15.63
CA GLN A 368 -28.76 -27.09 -15.34
C GLN A 368 -28.33 -27.99 -16.52
N GLU A 369 -28.60 -27.56 -17.75
CA GLU A 369 -28.27 -28.32 -18.97
C GLU A 369 -26.79 -28.28 -19.35
N HIS A 370 -26.14 -27.11 -19.22
CA HIS A 370 -24.79 -26.87 -19.76
C HIS A 370 -23.70 -26.85 -18.69
N LEU A 371 -24.02 -26.51 -17.44
CA LEU A 371 -23.07 -26.42 -16.33
C LEU A 371 -23.29 -27.50 -15.26
N HIS A 372 -24.32 -28.34 -15.43
CA HIS A 372 -24.71 -29.40 -14.49
C HIS A 372 -24.89 -28.91 -13.05
N ILE A 373 -25.24 -27.64 -12.85
CA ILE A 373 -25.42 -27.04 -11.54
C ILE A 373 -26.76 -27.52 -10.95
N SER A 374 -26.72 -28.03 -9.72
CA SER A 374 -27.93 -28.39 -8.98
C SER A 374 -28.64 -27.12 -8.48
N LEU A 375 -29.92 -26.98 -8.83
CA LEU A 375 -30.77 -25.84 -8.45
C LEU A 375 -31.05 -25.84 -6.93
N THR A 376 -30.13 -25.27 -6.17
CA THR A 376 -30.27 -25.03 -4.72
C THR A 376 -30.77 -23.60 -4.47
N SER A 377 -31.35 -23.35 -3.29
CA SER A 377 -31.84 -22.01 -2.91
C SER A 377 -30.73 -20.96 -2.87
N SER A 378 -29.49 -21.36 -2.57
CA SER A 378 -28.31 -20.49 -2.64
C SER A 378 -27.93 -20.18 -4.09
N ALA A 379 -27.86 -21.21 -4.95
CA ALA A 379 -27.53 -21.02 -6.36
C ALA A 379 -28.53 -20.10 -7.09
N LEU A 380 -29.83 -20.20 -6.79
CA LEU A 380 -30.84 -19.31 -7.37
C LEU A 380 -30.70 -17.85 -6.89
N LYS A 381 -30.23 -17.64 -5.65
CA LYS A 381 -29.97 -16.29 -5.12
C LYS A 381 -28.76 -15.65 -5.81
N ASP A 382 -27.71 -16.43 -6.03
CA ASP A 382 -26.49 -15.97 -6.70
C ASP A 382 -26.77 -15.69 -8.19
N MET A 383 -27.53 -16.56 -8.86
CA MET A 383 -28.01 -16.32 -10.24
C MET A 383 -28.87 -15.07 -10.36
N SER A 384 -29.71 -14.78 -9.36
CA SER A 384 -30.50 -13.55 -9.34
C SER A 384 -29.65 -12.28 -9.22
N LEU A 385 -28.51 -12.34 -8.53
CA LEU A 385 -27.58 -11.22 -8.42
C LEU A 385 -26.87 -10.97 -9.75
N VAL A 386 -26.34 -12.04 -10.36
CA VAL A 386 -25.67 -11.97 -11.68
C VAL A 386 -26.62 -11.48 -12.77
N LEU A 387 -27.89 -11.92 -12.74
CA LEU A 387 -28.93 -11.44 -13.65
C LEU A 387 -29.17 -9.94 -13.52
N GLU A 388 -29.19 -9.41 -12.30
CA GLU A 388 -29.39 -7.98 -12.04
C GLU A 388 -28.24 -7.13 -12.60
N GLU A 389 -26.99 -7.57 -12.35
CA GLU A 389 -25.79 -6.91 -12.86
C GLU A 389 -25.74 -6.94 -14.39
N TRP A 390 -26.08 -8.07 -15.00
CA TRP A 390 -26.12 -8.21 -16.46
C TRP A 390 -27.20 -7.32 -17.09
N LEU A 391 -28.41 -7.25 -16.52
CA LEU A 391 -29.50 -6.40 -17.01
C LEU A 391 -29.13 -4.90 -16.97
N GLN A 392 -28.43 -4.46 -15.92
CA GLN A 392 -27.91 -3.10 -15.83
C GLN A 392 -26.90 -2.82 -16.95
N SER A 393 -25.97 -3.75 -17.19
CA SER A 393 -24.95 -3.60 -18.25
C SER A 393 -25.56 -3.64 -19.66
N TYR A 394 -26.56 -4.50 -19.90
CA TYR A 394 -27.19 -4.68 -21.20
C TYR A 394 -28.01 -3.45 -21.65
N TYR A 395 -28.71 -2.79 -20.73
CA TYR A 395 -29.60 -1.67 -21.05
C TYR A 395 -28.94 -0.29 -20.95
N THR A 396 -27.78 -0.16 -20.31
CA THR A 396 -27.04 1.11 -20.25
C THR A 396 -26.37 1.39 -21.59
N PRO A 397 -26.73 2.47 -22.32
CA PRO A 397 -26.08 2.80 -23.57
C PRO A 397 -24.66 3.28 -23.28
N THR A 398 -23.65 2.52 -23.72
CA THR A 398 -22.31 3.06 -23.94
C THR A 398 -22.46 4.16 -24.99
N SER A 399 -22.16 5.41 -24.63
CA SER A 399 -22.17 6.55 -25.53
C SER A 399 -21.19 6.34 -26.70
N SER A 400 -21.75 5.79 -27.78
CA SER A 400 -21.42 5.82 -29.22
C SER A 400 -20.01 5.47 -29.73
N HIS A 401 -19.95 4.33 -30.42
CA HIS A 401 -19.27 4.07 -31.72
C HIS A 401 -17.76 4.32 -31.83
N SER A 402 -16.98 3.25 -31.63
CA SER A 402 -16.05 2.79 -32.67
C SER A 402 -16.03 1.25 -32.69
N ALA A 403 -16.21 0.70 -33.87
CA ALA A 403 -16.03 -0.71 -34.14
C ALA A 403 -14.57 -1.11 -33.91
N LYS A 404 -14.34 -1.94 -32.89
CA LYS A 404 -13.45 -3.12 -32.85
C LYS A 404 -13.12 -3.39 -31.38
N GLY A 405 -13.34 -4.63 -30.98
CA GLY A 405 -13.26 -5.08 -29.60
C GLY A 405 -11.92 -4.79 -28.94
N VAL A 406 -11.98 -4.21 -27.76
CA VAL A 406 -11.05 -4.38 -26.64
C VAL A 406 -11.87 -4.03 -25.39
N PHE A 407 -12.18 -5.01 -24.54
CA PHE A 407 -12.39 -4.75 -23.11
C PHE A 407 -11.10 -5.14 -22.39
N PRO A 408 -10.71 -4.39 -21.35
CA PRO A 408 -9.35 -4.35 -20.85
C PRO A 408 -9.05 -5.57 -19.97
N ASP A 409 -7.86 -6.12 -20.18
CA ASP A 409 -7.18 -7.07 -19.31
C ASP A 409 -7.12 -6.54 -17.87
N ALA A 410 -7.39 -7.43 -16.93
CA ALA A 410 -6.78 -7.39 -15.61
C ALA A 410 -5.43 -8.09 -15.69
#